data_AF-A0A9P6A022-F1
#
_entry.id   AF-A0A9P6A022-F1
#
_cell.length_a   1.000
_cell.length_b   1.000
_cell.length_c   1.000
_cell.angle_alpha   90.00
_cell.angle_beta   90.00
_cell.angle_gamma   90.00
#
_symmetry.space_group_name_H-M   'P 1'
#
loop_
_entity.id
_entity.type
_entity.pdbx_description
1 polymer ?
#
loop_
_entity_poly.entity_id
_entity_poly.type
_entity_poly.pdbx_seq_one_letter_code
_entity_poly.pdbx_strand_id
1 'polypeptide(L)'
;PCLFQIQVAMAIYCDWKDVVACTPTGSGKTLSFWIPLIMVQADGLKKLMIVVTPLNLLGQQNVDDLALVHIQAIAINSENNSVSS
;
A
#
# COMPACT_ATOMS: atom_id res chain seq x y z
N PRO A 1 -8.95 16.76 6.76
CA PRO A 1 -8.06 15.69 6.26
C PRO A 1 -8.64 14.31 6.59
N CYS A 2 -9.44 13.74 5.68
CA CYS A 2 -10.00 12.37 5.83
C CYS A 2 -10.80 11.96 4.58
N LEU A 3 -11.59 12.88 4.01
CA LEU A 3 -12.54 12.52 2.95
C LEU A 3 -11.88 11.97 1.68
N PHE A 4 -10.83 12.63 1.19
CA PHE A 4 -10.07 12.16 0.03
C PHE A 4 -9.53 10.73 0.23
N GLN A 5 -8.97 10.43 1.41
CA GLN A 5 -8.37 9.13 1.70
C GLN A 5 -9.44 8.03 1.70
N ILE A 6 -10.58 8.31 2.34
CA ILE A 6 -11.73 7.39 2.39
C ILE A 6 -12.30 7.17 1.00
N GLN A 7 -12.47 8.23 0.19
CA GLN A 7 -13.00 8.12 -1.16
C GLN A 7 -12.12 7.25 -2.06
N VAL A 8 -10.80 7.47 -2.02
CA VAL A 8 -9.84 6.62 -2.75
C VAL A 8 -9.92 5.18 -2.28
N ALA A 9 -9.91 4.95 -0.96
CA ALA A 9 -9.93 3.60 -0.39
C ALA A 9 -11.23 2.84 -0.73
N MET A 10 -12.38 3.50 -0.63
CA MET A 10 -13.69 2.92 -0.99
C MET A 10 -13.79 2.61 -2.48
N ALA A 11 -13.32 3.52 -3.34
CA ALA A 11 -13.31 3.28 -4.78
C ALA A 11 -12.47 2.05 -5.16
N ILE A 12 -11.36 1.82 -4.45
CA ILE A 12 -10.51 0.64 -4.62
C ILE A 12 -11.19 -0.63 -4.07
N TYR A 13 -11.60 -0.61 -2.79
CA TYR A 13 -12.00 -1.82 -2.07
C TYR A 13 -13.46 -2.23 -2.32
N CYS A 14 -14.38 -1.26 -2.27
CA CYS A 14 -15.82 -1.53 -2.38
C CYS A 14 -16.25 -1.57 -3.84
N ASP A 15 -15.79 -0.60 -4.64
CA ASP A 15 -16.27 -0.43 -6.01
C ASP A 15 -15.40 -1.14 -7.06
N TRP A 16 -14.21 -1.64 -6.69
CA TRP A 16 -13.25 -2.29 -7.59
C TRP A 16 -12.89 -1.44 -8.82
N LYS A 17 -12.69 -0.14 -8.62
CA LYS A 17 -12.35 0.82 -9.68
C LYS A 17 -10.85 1.01 -9.81
N ASP A 18 -10.42 1.29 -11.03
CA ASP A 18 -9.13 1.92 -11.30
C ASP A 18 -9.19 3.39 -10.88
N VAL A 19 -8.27 3.81 -10.00
CA VAL A 19 -8.28 5.15 -9.40
C VAL A 19 -7.01 5.92 -9.74
N VAL A 20 -7.17 7.09 -10.35
CA VAL A 20 -6.09 8.09 -10.48
C VAL A 20 -6.33 9.19 -9.44
N ALA A 21 -5.47 9.23 -8.43
CA ALA A 21 -5.58 10.19 -7.33
C ALA A 21 -4.42 11.18 -7.37
N CYS A 22 -4.71 12.49 -7.39
CA CYS A 22 -3.71 13.54 -7.47
C CYS A 22 -3.85 14.51 -6.30
N THR A 23 -2.82 14.61 -5.46
CA THR A 23 -2.82 15.50 -4.28
C THR A 23 -1.40 16.00 -3.98
N PRO A 24 -1.26 17.16 -3.33
CA PRO A 24 0.05 17.65 -2.85
C PRO A 24 0.76 16.67 -1.90
N THR A 25 2.06 16.85 -1.72
CA THR A 25 2.79 16.19 -0.62
C THR A 25 2.22 16.60 0.74
N GLY A 26 2.33 15.72 1.74
CA GLY A 26 1.74 15.96 3.06
C GLY A 26 0.21 15.75 3.16
N SER A 27 -0.49 15.48 2.04
CA SER A 27 -1.93 15.21 2.01
C SER A 27 -2.36 13.90 2.69
N GLY A 28 -1.40 13.03 3.03
CA GLY A 28 -1.66 11.69 3.53
C GLY A 28 -1.98 10.66 2.44
N LYS A 29 -1.59 10.90 1.17
CA LYS A 29 -1.82 9.97 0.05
C LYS A 29 -1.32 8.53 0.29
N THR A 30 -0.22 8.35 1.03
CA THR A 30 0.32 7.03 1.37
C THR A 30 -0.70 6.19 2.15
N LEU A 31 -1.36 6.79 3.15
CA LEU A 31 -2.37 6.10 3.94
C LEU A 31 -3.59 5.68 3.10
N SER A 32 -3.96 6.45 2.06
CA SER A 32 -5.04 6.07 1.15
C SER A 32 -4.81 4.71 0.46
N PHE A 33 -3.55 4.36 0.18
CA PHE A 33 -3.21 3.05 -0.40
C PHE A 33 -3.32 1.90 0.60
N TRP A 34 -3.11 2.17 1.89
CA TRP A 34 -3.08 1.14 2.93
C TRP A 34 -4.46 0.83 3.53
N ILE A 35 -5.39 1.79 3.52
CA ILE A 35 -6.75 1.55 4.03
C ILE A 35 -7.41 0.31 3.39
N PRO A 36 -7.34 0.08 2.05
CA PRO A 36 -7.84 -1.16 1.46
C PRO A 36 -7.22 -2.44 2.03
N LEU A 37 -5.91 -2.46 2.33
CA LEU A 37 -5.27 -3.62 2.96
C LEU A 37 -5.79 -3.86 4.38
N ILE A 38 -6.01 -2.80 5.14
CA ILE A 38 -6.59 -2.88 6.48
C ILE A 38 -8.03 -3.42 6.41
N MET A 39 -8.82 -3.00 5.42
CA MET A 39 -10.18 -3.51 5.20
C MET A 39 -10.17 -5.00 4.83
N VAL A 40 -9.27 -5.43 3.94
CA VAL A 40 -9.03 -6.85 3.62
C VAL A 40 -8.74 -7.65 4.89
N GLN A 41 -7.86 -7.14 5.77
CA GLN A 41 -7.48 -7.80 7.01
C GLN A 41 -8.66 -7.87 7.99
N ALA A 42 -9.43 -6.79 8.13
CA ALA A 42 -10.61 -6.73 8.98
C ALA A 42 -11.71 -7.71 8.54
N ASP A 43 -11.87 -7.89 7.22
CA ASP A 43 -12.83 -8.83 6.64
C ASP A 43 -12.31 -10.29 6.63
N GLY A 44 -11.12 -10.55 7.18
CA GLY A 44 -10.51 -11.88 7.25
C GLY A 44 -10.10 -12.46 5.89
N LEU A 45 -9.96 -11.60 4.88
CA LEU A 45 -9.63 -12.00 3.52
C LEU A 45 -8.12 -12.15 3.33
N LYS A 46 -7.72 -13.11 2.48
CA LYS A 46 -6.33 -13.28 2.05
C LYS A 46 -6.15 -12.64 0.67
N LYS A 47 -5.57 -11.44 0.63
CA LYS A 47 -5.24 -10.72 -0.61
C LYS A 47 -3.79 -10.27 -0.59
N LEU A 48 -3.26 -9.99 -1.78
CA LEU A 48 -1.93 -9.45 -2.00
C LEU A 48 -2.06 -8.08 -2.69
N MET A 49 -1.28 -7.10 -2.25
CA MET A 49 -1.12 -5.81 -2.92
C MET A 49 0.31 -5.69 -3.44
N ILE A 50 0.45 -5.25 -4.69
CA ILE A 50 1.75 -4.95 -5.31
C ILE A 50 1.84 -3.43 -5.43
N VAL A 51 2.84 -2.84 -4.79
CA VAL A 51 3.12 -1.40 -4.86
C VAL A 51 4.40 -1.20 -5.66
N VAL A 52 4.29 -0.48 -6.78
CA VAL A 52 5.44 -0.12 -7.61
C VAL A 52 5.93 1.26 -7.18
N THR A 53 7.19 1.34 -6.77
CA THR A 53 7.85 2.59 -6.37
C THR A 53 9.20 2.71 -7.08
N PRO A 54 9.61 3.92 -7.53
CA PRO A 54 10.87 4.10 -8.23
C PRO A 54 12.11 4.09 -7.32
N LEU A 55 11.93 4.15 -5.99
CA LEU A 55 13.04 4.26 -5.03
C LEU A 55 13.04 3.09 -4.04
N ASN A 56 14.17 2.38 -3.97
CA ASN A 56 14.38 1.27 -3.02
C ASN A 56 14.13 1.71 -1.57
N LEU A 57 14.66 2.88 -1.17
CA LEU A 57 14.47 3.44 0.17
C LEU A 57 12.99 3.63 0.51
N LEU A 58 12.20 4.12 -0.45
CA LEU A 58 10.76 4.31 -0.26
C LEU A 58 10.03 2.97 -0.16
N GLY A 59 10.48 1.97 -0.91
CA GLY A 59 9.99 0.59 -0.78
C GLY A 59 10.23 0.02 0.61
N GLN A 60 11.42 0.23 1.18
CA GLN A 60 11.74 -0.22 2.52
C GLN A 60 10.94 0.54 3.60
N GLN A 61 10.79 1.86 3.46
CA GLN A 61 9.94 2.65 4.37
C GLN A 61 8.49 2.14 4.41
N ASN A 62 7.93 1.75 3.26
CA ASN A 62 6.60 1.15 3.22
C ASN A 62 6.53 -0.20 3.96
N VAL A 63 7.58 -1.03 3.89
CA VAL A 63 7.65 -2.29 4.64
C VAL A 63 7.65 -2.02 6.15
N ASP A 64 8.47 -1.06 6.58
CA ASP A 64 8.60 -0.70 7.99
C ASP A 64 7.27 -0.12 8.54
N ASP A 65 6.60 0.74 7.76
CA ASP A 65 5.29 1.32 8.12
C ASP A 65 4.20 0.24 8.24
N LEU A 66 4.17 -0.76 7.34
CA LEU A 66 3.20 -1.85 7.38
C LEU A 66 3.47 -2.82 8.54
N ALA A 67 4.72 -2.99 8.96
CA ALA A 67 5.07 -3.79 10.12
C ALA A 67 4.47 -3.22 11.42
N LEU A 68 4.36 -1.90 11.54
CA LEU A 68 3.72 -1.23 12.70
C LEU A 68 2.25 -1.61 12.89
N VAL A 69 1.58 -2.02 11.80
CA VAL A 69 0.18 -2.48 11.81
C VAL A 69 0.05 -3.99 11.59
N HIS A 70 1.14 -4.75 11.79
CA HIS A 70 1.20 -6.20 11.67
C HIS A 70 0.80 -6.74 10.28
N ILE A 71 1.03 -5.95 9.23
CA ILE A 71 0.86 -6.39 7.84
C ILE A 71 2.24 -6.78 7.31
N GLN A 72 2.36 -8.03 6.83
CA GLN A 72 3.61 -8.52 6.26
C GLN A 72 3.83 -7.93 4.86
N ALA A 73 5.02 -7.39 4.62
CA ALA A 73 5.42 -6.82 3.33
C ALA A 73 6.89 -7.14 3.03
N ILE A 74 7.23 -7.19 1.75
CA ILE A 74 8.60 -7.40 1.26
C ILE A 74 8.85 -6.38 0.16
N ALA A 75 9.95 -5.63 0.26
CA ALA A 75 10.44 -4.77 -0.81
C ALA A 75 11.28 -5.63 -1.76
N ILE A 76 10.86 -5.75 -3.03
CA ILE A 76 11.60 -6.52 -4.04
C ILE A 76 12.45 -5.55 -4.86
N ASN A 77 13.77 -5.75 -4.89
CA ASN A 77 14.70 -4.93 -5.65
C ASN A 77 15.92 -5.76 -6.10
N SER A 78 16.92 -5.13 -6.73
CA SER A 78 18.10 -5.84 -7.22
C SER A 78 18.98 -6.45 -6.13
N GLU A 79 18.90 -5.96 -4.89
CA GLU A 79 19.76 -6.39 -3.78
C GLU A 79 19.31 -7.71 -3.15
N ASN A 80 18.03 -8.07 -3.30
CA ASN A 80 17.48 -9.34 -2.81
C ASN A 80 17.09 -10.31 -3.94
N ASN A 81 17.78 -10.22 -5.08
CA ASN A 81 17.73 -11.19 -6.16
C ASN A 81 18.49 -12.49 -5.80
N SER A 82 17.94 -13.28 -4.89
CA SER A 82 18.45 -14.62 -4.62
C SER A 82 18.07 -15.55 -5.78
N VAL A 83 18.92 -15.62 -6.80
CA VAL A 83 18.96 -16.79 -7.68
C VAL A 83 19.60 -17.90 -6.84
N SER A 84 18.77 -18.76 -6.25
CA SER A 84 19.24 -20.04 -5.70
C SER A 84 19.90 -20.80 -6.84
N SER A 85 21.24 -20.76 -6.87
CA SER A 85 22.09 -21.54 -7.77
C SER A 85 22.28 -22.95 -7.23
#